data_AF-A0A093HTF6-F1
#
_entry.id   AF-A0A093HTF6-F1
#
_cell.length_a   1.000
_cell.length_b   1.000
_cell.length_c   1.000
_cell.angle_alpha   90.00
_cell.angle_beta   90.00
_cell.angle_gamma   90.00
#
_symmetry.space_group_name_H-M   'P 1'
#
loop_
_entity.id
_entity.type
_entity.pdbx_description
1 polymer ?
#
loop_
_entity_poly.entity_id
_entity_poly.type
_entity_poly.pdbx_seq_one_letter_code
_entity_poly.pdbx_strand_id
1 'polypeptide(L)' 'TVQGPVYPLVAIVGQDIMLPCHLSSQADARSFEIQWTRHQFSEIVHHYRNGEDQYGAQLKEYHGRTEL' A
#
# COMPACT_ATOMS: atom_id res chain seq x y z
N THR A 1 -2.37 -11.69 10.83
CA THR A 1 -2.72 -11.83 9.40
C THR A 1 -3.23 -10.49 8.90
N VAL A 2 -3.08 -10.23 7.59
CA VAL A 2 -3.65 -9.03 6.94
C VAL A 2 -4.97 -9.44 6.30
N GLN A 3 -5.99 -8.60 6.44
CA GLN A 3 -7.28 -8.74 5.79
C GLN A 3 -7.46 -7.58 4.81
N GLY A 4 -7.80 -7.92 3.57
CA GLY A 4 -8.16 -6.96 2.53
C GLY A 4 -9.67 -6.88 2.32
N PRO A 5 -10.13 -6.09 1.34
CA PRO A 5 -11.54 -6.01 0.99
C PRO A 5 -12.05 -7.34 0.43
N VAL A 6 -13.30 -7.67 0.76
CA VAL A 6 -13.97 -8.90 0.26
C VAL A 6 -14.30 -8.80 -1.23
N TYR A 7 -14.55 -7.58 -1.70
CA TYR A 7 -14.92 -7.30 -3.09
C TYR A 7 -13.90 -6.36 -3.75
N PRO A 8 -13.75 -6.42 -5.08
CA PRO A 8 -12.89 -5.49 -5.80
C PRO A 8 -13.31 -4.04 -5.59
N LEU A 9 -12.32 -3.16 -5.55
CA LEU A 9 -12.51 -1.72 -5.51
C LEU A 9 -12.56 -1.17 -6.93
N VAL A 10 -13.45 -0.22 -7.18
CA VAL A 10 -13.59 0.44 -8.48
C VAL A 10 -13.06 1.87 -8.36
N ALA A 11 -12.11 2.21 -9.22
CA ALA A 11 -11.54 3.56 -9.30
C ALA A 11 -12.06 4.30 -10.54
N ILE A 12 -12.17 5.62 -10.43
CA ILE A 12 -12.44 6.51 -11.55
C ILE A 12 -11.11 7.08 -12.04
N VAL A 13 -10.90 7.07 -13.36
CA VAL A 13 -9.66 7.60 -13.96
C VAL A 13 -9.49 9.07 -13.58
N GLY A 14 -8.29 9.41 -13.07
CA GLY A 14 -7.94 10.76 -12.65
C GLY A 14 -8.43 11.14 -11.24
N GLN A 15 -9.00 10.21 -10.48
CA GLN A 15 -9.36 10.39 -9.08
C GLN A 15 -8.54 9.47 -8.19
N ASP A 16 -8.44 9.84 -6.92
CA ASP A 16 -7.77 9.04 -5.91
C ASP A 16 -8.68 7.90 -5.43
N ILE A 17 -8.05 6.81 -4.99
CA ILE A 17 -8.74 5.68 -4.36
C ILE A 17 -7.95 5.20 -3.15
N MET A 18 -8.68 4.83 -2.10
CA MET A 18 -8.10 4.17 -0.93
C MET A 18 -8.15 2.66 -1.14
N LEU A 19 -7.00 2.00 -0.93
CA LEU A 19 -6.90 0.54 -0.88
C LEU A 19 -6.81 0.11 0.59
N PRO A 20 -7.93 -0.24 1.26
CA PRO A 20 -7.91 -0.61 2.66
C PRO A 20 -7.34 -2.01 2.88
N CYS A 21 -6.47 -2.13 3.89
CA CYS A 21 -6.05 -3.39 4.49
C CYS A 21 -5.97 -3.19 6.01
N HIS A 22 -6.27 -4.22 6.79
CA HIS A 22 -6.18 -4.15 8.25
C HIS A 22 -5.53 -5.39 8.86
N LEU A 23 -4.88 -5.20 9.99
CA LEU A 23 -4.37 -6.30 10.80
C LEU A 23 -5.56 -6.99 11.50
N SER A 24 -5.59 -8.31 11.46
CA SER A 24 -6.55 -9.08 12.25
C SER A 24 -6.29 -9.01 13.76
N SER A 25 -5.10 -8.56 14.17
CA SER A 25 -4.71 -8.33 15.56
C SER A 25 -4.81 -6.83 15.92
N GLN A 26 -4.82 -6.52 17.22
CA GLN A 26 -4.79 -5.13 17.73
C GLN A 26 -3.38 -4.50 17.72
N ALA A 27 -2.45 -5.01 16.91
CA ALA A 27 -1.10 -4.46 16.85
C ALA A 27 -1.08 -3.10 16.11
N ASP A 28 -0.16 -2.21 16.48
CA ASP A 28 0.02 -0.94 15.76
C ASP A 28 0.73 -1.18 14.42
N ALA A 29 0.02 -0.94 13.32
CA ALA A 29 0.54 -1.09 11.97
C ALA A 29 1.79 -0.23 11.69
N ARG A 30 1.95 0.91 12.38
CA ARG A 30 3.11 1.81 12.20
C ARG A 30 4.44 1.18 12.59
N SER A 31 4.40 0.15 13.44
CA SER A 31 5.59 -0.61 13.85
C SER A 31 6.08 -1.61 12.80
N PHE A 32 5.32 -1.81 11.72
CA PHE A 32 5.64 -2.77 10.65
C PHE A 32 6.21 -2.08 9.42
N GLU A 33 7.00 -2.83 8.66
CA GLU A 33 7.26 -2.51 7.27
C GLU A 33 6.04 -2.93 6.44
N ILE A 34 5.52 -2.01 5.63
CA ILE A 34 4.33 -2.21 4.80
C ILE A 34 4.72 -2.04 3.33
N GLN A 35 4.35 -3.02 2.51
CA GLN A 35 4.60 -3.00 1.08
C GLN A 35 3.31 -3.29 0.32
N TRP A 36 2.99 -2.42 -0.62
CA TRP A 36 2.00 -2.67 -1.66
C TRP A 36 2.74 -3.12 -2.92
N THR A 37 2.40 -4.30 -3.42
CA THR A 37 3.01 -4.85 -4.63
C THR A 37 1.95 -5.21 -5.67
N ARG A 38 2.33 -5.14 -6.93
CA ARG A 38 1.52 -5.71 -8.01
C ARG A 38 1.59 -7.23 -7.93
N HIS A 39 0.44 -7.88 -7.74
CA HIS A 39 0.32 -9.33 -7.55
C HIS A 39 1.13 -10.17 -8.56
N GLN A 40 1.21 -9.76 -9.83
CA GLN A 40 1.84 -10.55 -10.89
C GLN A 40 3.35 -10.27 -11.08
N PHE A 41 3.85 -9.11 -10.63
CA PHE A 41 5.19 -8.65 -10.98
C PHE A 41 6.10 -8.45 -9.77
N SER A 42 5.56 -8.55 -8.55
CA SER A 42 6.28 -8.21 -7.31
C SER A 42 6.90 -6.81 -7.33
N GLU A 43 6.42 -5.95 -8.23
CA GLU A 43 6.82 -4.55 -8.36
C GLU A 43 6.20 -3.75 -7.22
N ILE A 44 7.03 -2.96 -6.54
CA ILE A 44 6.62 -2.18 -5.38
C ILE A 44 5.89 -0.93 -5.85
N VAL A 45 4.61 -0.87 -5.51
CA VAL A 45 3.71 0.27 -5.72
C VAL A 45 3.92 1.30 -4.61
N HIS A 46 4.07 0.86 -3.37
CA HIS A 46 4.31 1.72 -2.21
C HIS A 46 5.09 0.95 -1.14
N HIS A 47 6.01 1.63 -0.47
CA HIS A 47 6.83 1.05 0.59
C HIS A 47 6.89 2.03 1.76
N TYR A 48 6.47 1.56 2.93
CA TYR A 48 6.48 2.33 4.17
C TYR A 48 7.30 1.59 5.21
N ARG A 49 8.19 2.31 5.91
CA ARG A 49 9.02 1.75 6.96
C ARG A 49 9.47 2.84 7.93
N ASN A 50 9.51 2.49 9.23
CA ASN A 50 9.99 3.37 10.30
C ASN A 50 9.27 4.73 10.40
N GLY A 51 7.99 4.79 10.05
CA GLY A 51 7.24 6.04 10.10
C GLY A 51 7.17 6.83 8.79
N GLU A 52 7.87 6.38 7.74
CA GLU A 52 8.08 7.18 6.54
C GLU A 52 7.95 6.39 5.23
N ASP A 53 7.50 7.08 4.19
CA ASP A 53 7.43 6.59 2.81
C ASP A 53 8.82 6.45 2.19
N GLN A 54 9.07 5.30 1.59
CA GLN A 54 10.36 4.91 1.02
C GLN A 54 10.29 4.89 -0.50
N TYR A 55 10.97 5.86 -1.13
CA TYR A 55 11.01 6.00 -2.59
C TYR A 55 12.10 5.17 -3.27
N GLY A 56 13.00 4.52 -2.51
CA GLY A 56 14.17 3.85 -3.09
C GLY A 56 13.82 2.63 -3.95
N ALA A 57 12.92 1.78 -3.47
CA ALA A 57 12.50 0.55 -4.15
C ALA A 57 11.15 0.68 -4.87
N GLN A 58 10.45 1.79 -4.66
CA GLN A 58 9.18 2.09 -5.31
C GLN A 58 9.39 2.30 -6.82
N LEU A 59 8.44 1.83 -7.63
CA LEU A 59 8.44 2.17 -9.05
C LEU A 59 8.23 3.68 -9.24
N LYS A 60 9.07 4.29 -10.09
CA LYS A 60 9.07 5.74 -10.34
C LYS A 60 7.71 6.32 -10.73
N GLU A 61 6.88 5.55 -11.43
CA GLU A 61 5.54 5.98 -11.87
C GLU A 61 4.51 6.13 -10.73
N TYR A 62 4.83 5.65 -9.54
CA TYR A 62 4.03 5.80 -8.32
C TYR A 62 4.59 6.81 -7.32
N HIS A 63 5.79 7.36 -7.54
CA HIS A 63 6.36 8.37 -6.66
C HIS A 63 5.44 9.59 -6.55
N GLY A 64 5.13 10.01 -5.32
CA GLY A 64 4.26 11.16 -5.05
C GLY A 64 2.79 10.94 -5.41
N ARG A 65 2.37 9.69 -5.67
CA ARG A 65 0.97 9.33 -6.01
C ARG A 65 0.35 8.36 -5.02
N THR A 66 1.07 8.03 -3.96
CA THR A 66 0.71 7.06 -2.93
C THR A 66 1.22 7.56 -1.59
N GLU A 67 0.48 7.33 -0.52
CA GLU A 67 0.81 7.69 0.86
C GLU A 67 0.15 6.69 1.82
N LEU A 68 0.60 6.66 3.08
CA LEU A 68 0.13 5.75 4.13
C LEU A 68 -0.12 6.45 5.47
#